data_AF-A0A354ZEM6-F1
#
_entry.id   AF-A0A354ZEM6-F1
#
_cell.length_a   1.000
_cell.length_b   1.000
_cell.length_c   1.000
_cell.angle_alpha   90.00
_cell.angle_beta   90.00
_cell.angle_gamma   90.00
#
_symmetry.space_group_name_H-M   'P 1'
#
loop_
_entity.id
_entity.type
_entity.pdbx_description
1 polymer ?
#
loop_
_entity_poly.entity_id
_entity_poly.type
_entity_poly.pdbx_seq_one_letter_code
_entity_poly.pdbx_strand_id
1 'polypeptide(L)'
;EHNFGHGKKHLSSLLAAMNMLALLTHTFLSYCDDAYRLIRAKLPTRKTFFDDLRALLRYIPFESWNGLMDFMMRGLKIGPYAIQDA
;
A
#
# COMPACT_ATOMS: atom_id res chain seq x y z
N GLU A 1 14.25 -23.97 27.30
CA GLU A 1 12.84 -24.11 27.71
C GLU A 1 12.20 -22.74 27.91
N HIS A 2 10.90 -22.67 27.60
CA HIS A 2 9.88 -21.70 28.02
C HIS A 2 10.15 -20.19 28.01
N ASN A 3 9.77 -19.55 26.90
CA ASN A 3 9.20 -18.19 26.90
C ASN A 3 7.92 -18.11 26.03
N PHE A 4 7.05 -19.12 26.11
CA PHE A 4 5.78 -19.20 25.35
C PHE A 4 4.53 -19.40 26.22
N GLY A 5 4.50 -18.74 27.37
CA GLY A 5 3.32 -18.62 28.22
C GLY A 5 3.72 -17.64 29.31
N HIS A 6 3.13 -16.46 29.43
CA HIS A 6 1.73 -16.28 29.75
C HIS A 6 1.23 -14.97 29.10
N GLY A 7 0.01 -14.99 28.54
CA GLY A 7 -0.60 -13.87 27.79
C GLY A 7 -0.25 -13.76 26.29
N LYS A 8 0.75 -14.53 25.82
CA LYS A 8 1.40 -14.41 24.51
C LYS A 8 1.22 -15.61 23.56
N LYS A 9 0.21 -16.48 23.77
CA LYS A 9 0.14 -17.81 23.13
C LYS A 9 -0.34 -17.83 21.66
N HIS A 10 -1.16 -16.85 21.26
CA HIS A 10 -1.59 -16.65 19.87
C HIS A 10 -1.16 -15.30 19.29
N LEU A 11 -0.61 -14.41 20.11
CA LEU A 11 -0.24 -13.06 19.66
C LEU A 11 0.92 -13.11 18.67
N SER A 12 1.92 -13.94 18.92
CA SER A 12 3.04 -14.15 17.98
C SER A 12 2.58 -14.80 16.69
N SER A 13 1.69 -15.80 16.75
CA SER A 13 1.14 -16.45 15.54
C SER A 13 0.20 -15.54 14.76
N LEU A 14 -0.58 -14.70 15.46
CA LEU A 14 -1.44 -13.70 14.84
C LEU A 14 -0.62 -12.59 14.20
N LEU A 15 0.39 -12.05 14.89
CA LEU A 15 1.32 -11.07 14.32
C LEU A 15 2.07 -11.65 13.12
N ALA A 16 2.52 -12.92 13.20
CA ALA A 16 3.13 -13.61 12.07
C ALA A 16 2.14 -13.74 10.90
N ALA A 17 0.90 -14.15 11.16
CA ALA A 17 -0.15 -14.24 10.14
C ALA A 17 -0.47 -12.88 9.52
N MET A 18 -0.56 -11.81 10.31
CA MET A 18 -0.78 -10.45 9.83
C MET A 18 0.40 -9.93 8.99
N ASN A 19 1.64 -10.23 9.40
CA ASN A 19 2.83 -9.88 8.62
C ASN A 19 2.88 -10.64 7.29
N MET A 20 2.58 -11.94 7.30
CA MET A 20 2.47 -12.74 6.08
C MET A 20 1.34 -12.23 5.18
N LEU A 21 0.17 -11.93 5.74
CA LEU A 21 -0.98 -11.38 5.02
C LEU A 21 -0.63 -10.02 4.40
N ALA A 22 0.02 -9.12 5.15
CA ALA A 22 0.46 -7.83 4.64
C ALA A 22 1.44 -8.02 3.48
N LEU A 23 2.44 -8.89 3.63
CA LEU A 23 3.38 -9.21 2.57
C LEU A 23 2.67 -9.74 1.32
N LEU A 24 1.79 -10.73 1.47
CA LEU A 24 1.03 -11.32 0.37
C LEU A 24 0.11 -10.31 -0.30
N THR A 25 -0.57 -9.46 0.47
CA THR A 25 -1.48 -8.42 -0.05
C THR A 25 -0.72 -7.42 -0.92
N HIS A 26 0.46 -6.97 -0.50
CA HIS A 26 1.29 -6.07 -1.31
C HIS A 26 1.84 -6.72 -2.59
N THR A 27 2.12 -8.02 -2.54
CA THR A 27 2.53 -8.79 -3.70
C THR A 27 1.36 -8.93 -4.66
N PHE A 28 0.20 -9.37 -4.17
CA PHE A 28 -1.03 -9.52 -4.94
C PHE A 28 -1.46 -8.22 -5.63
N LEU A 29 -1.51 -7.11 -4.89
CA LEU A 29 -1.82 -5.79 -5.45
C LEU A 29 -0.83 -5.37 -6.56
N SER A 30 0.43 -5.78 -6.47
CA SER A 30 1.40 -5.52 -7.54
C SER A 30 1.13 -6.30 -8.83
N TYR A 31 0.38 -7.39 -8.76
CA TYR A 31 0.01 -8.22 -9.92
C TYR A 31 -1.36 -7.87 -10.49
N CYS A 32 -2.30 -7.46 -9.64
CA CYS A 32 -3.70 -7.27 -10.05
C CYS A 32 -4.10 -5.81 -10.31
N ASP A 33 -3.31 -4.83 -9.88
CA ASP A 33 -3.65 -3.41 -10.01
C ASP A 33 -2.52 -2.64 -10.73
N ASP A 34 -2.78 -2.31 -11.99
CA ASP A 34 -1.83 -1.57 -12.84
C ASP A 34 -1.59 -0.15 -12.32
N ALA A 35 -2.61 0.52 -11.78
CA ALA A 35 -2.48 1.86 -11.21
C ALA A 35 -1.58 1.82 -9.98
N TYR A 36 -1.81 0.84 -9.10
CA TYR A 36 -0.97 0.59 -7.94
C TYR A 36 0.49 0.31 -8.34
N ARG A 37 0.71 -0.52 -9.36
CA ARG A 37 2.05 -0.83 -9.88
C ARG A 37 2.75 0.41 -10.43
N LEU A 38 2.05 1.26 -11.18
CA LEU A 38 2.60 2.50 -11.73
C LEU A 38 3.00 3.48 -10.63
N ILE A 39 2.14 3.69 -9.63
CA ILE A 39 2.44 4.56 -8.48
C ILE A 39 3.65 4.03 -7.71
N ARG A 40 3.66 2.72 -7.41
CA ARG A 40 4.76 2.05 -6.70
C ARG A 40 6.09 2.13 -7.45
N ALA A 41 6.06 2.14 -8.78
CA ALA A 41 7.27 2.28 -9.61
C ALA A 41 7.78 3.73 -9.69
N LYS A 42 6.87 4.72 -9.60
CA LYS A 42 7.23 6.14 -9.64
C LYS A 42 7.81 6.65 -8.31
N LEU A 43 7.29 6.15 -7.19
CA LEU A 43 7.74 6.59 -5.87
C LEU A 43 9.09 5.96 -5.49
N PRO A 44 9.99 6.73 -4.86
CA PRO A 44 11.37 6.29 -4.64
C PRO A 44 11.50 5.16 -3.62
N THR A 45 10.57 5.08 -2.66
CA THR A 45 10.58 4.05 -1.62
C THR A 45 9.19 3.56 -1.28
N ARG A 46 9.11 2.32 -0.77
CA ARG A 46 7.87 1.78 -0.19
C ARG A 46 7.36 2.64 0.96
N LYS A 47 8.26 3.23 1.75
CA LYS A 47 7.90 4.09 2.88
C LYS A 47 7.14 5.34 2.39
N THR A 48 7.63 6.00 1.36
CA THR A 48 6.98 7.18 0.76
C THR A 48 5.55 6.87 0.36
N PHE A 49 5.30 5.73 -0.30
CA PHE A 49 3.95 5.31 -0.68
C PHE A 49 2.99 5.19 0.52
N PHE A 50 3.42 4.56 1.62
CA PHE A 50 2.56 4.43 2.81
C PHE A 50 2.40 5.74 3.57
N ASP A 51 3.41 6.61 3.55
CA ASP A 51 3.31 7.94 4.15
C ASP A 51 2.33 8.82 3.36
N ASP A 52 2.33 8.75 2.03
CA ASP A 52 1.36 9.42 1.15
C ASP A 52 -0.06 8.89 1.39
N LEU A 53 -0.24 7.56 1.39
CA LEU A 53 -1.54 6.94 1.71
C LEU A 53 -2.06 7.40 3.07
N ARG A 54 -1.20 7.44 4.08
CA ARG A 54 -1.56 7.88 5.43
C ARG A 54 -1.99 9.34 5.45
N ALA A 55 -1.29 10.21 4.71
CA ALA A 55 -1.64 11.62 4.62
C ALA A 55 -2.98 11.80 3.90
N LEU A 56 -3.16 11.18 2.74
CA LEU A 56 -4.38 11.30 1.94
C LEU A 56 -5.60 10.78 2.68
N LEU A 57 -5.52 9.56 3.23
CA LEU A 57 -6.64 8.95 3.96
C LEU A 57 -6.95 9.63 5.31
N ARG A 58 -6.01 10.41 5.86
CA ARG A 58 -6.24 11.18 7.08
C ARG A 58 -7.12 12.41 6.85
N TYR A 59 -7.02 13.03 5.68
CA TYR A 59 -7.65 14.32 5.42
C TYR A 59 -8.76 14.26 4.37
N ILE A 60 -8.76 13.24 3.51
CA ILE A 60 -9.64 13.18 2.35
C ILE A 60 -10.42 11.85 2.39
N PRO A 61 -11.76 11.89 2.47
CA PRO A 61 -12.58 10.71 2.26
C PRO A 61 -12.67 10.43 0.75
N PHE A 62 -12.26 9.24 0.34
CA PHE A 62 -12.41 8.76 -1.04
C PHE A 62 -13.58 7.79 -1.14
N GLU A 63 -14.36 7.90 -2.21
CA GLU A 63 -15.51 7.01 -2.47
C GLU A 63 -15.10 5.58 -2.81
N SER A 64 -13.88 5.39 -3.34
CA SER A 64 -13.36 4.06 -3.68
C SER A 64 -11.83 4.04 -3.72
N TRP A 65 -11.27 2.81 -3.71
CA TRP A 65 -9.85 2.57 -3.94
C TRP A 65 -9.37 3.13 -5.29
N ASN A 66 -10.16 2.93 -6.35
CA ASN A 66 -9.84 3.45 -7.68
C ASN A 66 -9.77 4.98 -7.68
N GLY A 67 -10.65 5.67 -6.94
CA GLY A 67 -10.60 7.13 -6.80
C GLY A 67 -9.31 7.61 -6.11
N LEU A 68 -8.84 6.89 -5.10
CA LEU A 68 -7.56 7.19 -4.45
C LEU A 68 -6.36 6.97 -5.38
N MET A 69 -6.32 5.82 -6.07
CA MET A 69 -5.22 5.53 -7.01
C MET A 69 -5.20 6.54 -8.16
N ASP A 70 -6.37 6.88 -8.72
CA ASP A 70 -6.51 7.88 -9.77
C ASP A 70 -6.04 9.26 -9.31
N PHE A 71 -6.41 9.69 -8.11
CA PHE A 71 -5.93 10.93 -7.50
C PHE A 71 -4.39 10.96 -7.40
N MET A 72 -3.79 9.87 -6.92
CA MET A 72 -2.32 9.75 -6.83
C MET A 72 -1.67 9.77 -8.22
N MET A 73 -2.22 9.07 -9.22
CA MET A 73 -1.70 9.07 -10.59
C MET A 73 -1.74 10.45 -11.23
N ARG A 74 -2.81 11.23 -11.00
CA ARG A 74 -2.90 12.63 -11.44
C ARG A 74 -1.81 13.48 -10.79
N GLY A 75 -1.66 13.39 -9.46
CA GLY A 75 -0.65 14.16 -8.71
C GLY A 75 0.78 13.83 -9.12
N LEU A 76 1.05 12.55 -9.43
CA LEU A 76 2.35 12.08 -9.89
C LEU A 76 2.58 12.24 -11.40
N LYS A 77 1.55 12.65 -12.16
CA LYS A 77 1.56 12.77 -13.63
C LYS A 77 2.06 11.49 -14.32
N ILE A 78 1.44 10.36 -13.99
CA ILE A 78 1.77 9.04 -14.54
C ILE A 78 0.55 8.36 -15.16
N GLY A 79 0.80 7.30 -15.94
CA GLY A 79 -0.26 6.54 -16.61
C GLY A 79 -1.05 7.42 -17.58
N PRO A 80 -2.39 7.52 -17.47
CA PRO A 80 -3.21 8.33 -18.36
C PRO A 80 -2.97 9.85 -18.24
N TYR A 81 -2.23 10.29 -17.21
CA TYR A 81 -1.90 11.70 -16.97
C TYR A 81 -0.44 12.03 -17.26
N ALA A 82 0.32 11.08 -17.80
CA ALA A 82 1.67 11.37 -18.29
C ALA A 82 1.55 12.38 -19.42
N ILE A 83 2.15 13.55 -19.24
CA ILE A 83 2.29 14.52 -20.32
C ILE A 83 3.24 13.86 -21.32
N GLN A 84 2.75 13.60 -22.53
CA GLN A 84 3.64 13.29 -23.64
C GLN A 84 4.43 14.58 -23.89
N ASP A 85 5.66 14.63 -23.42
CA ASP A 85 6.60 15.68 -23.82
C ASP A 85 6.73 15.59 -25.35
N ALA A 86 6.07 16.51 -26.03
CA ALA A 86 6.19 16.76 -27.47
C ALA A 86 7.40 17.65 -27.73
#